data_AF-A0A7C4LQW5-F1
#
_entry.id   AF-A0A7C4LQW5-F1
#
_cell.length_a   1.000
_cell.length_b   1.000
_cell.length_c   1.000
_cell.angle_alpha   90.00
_cell.angle_beta   90.00
_cell.angle_gamma   90.00
#
_symmetry.space_group_name_H-M   'P 1'
#
loop_
_entity.id
_entity.type
_entity.pdbx_description
1 polymer ?
#
loop_
_entity_poly.entity_id
_entity_poly.type
_entity_poly.pdbx_seq_one_letter_code
_entity_poly.pdbx_strand_id
1 'polypeptide(L)'
;MAMTKLVFYRQARKDGGLRTGIEINDESVMESFKEGSGPEDSALVWFVDIRCSVAGLAEEPGAARQWLSKNSLCICQALSSLAEELRAGMDFDRPIRRKVTGAPKGSRIEIACSSLRRLEGLRMASHLNAIAKNWNSLIASLPELATACP
;
A
#
# COMPACT_ATOMS: atom_id res chain seq x y z
N MET A 1 -18.95 -5.27 16.63
CA MET A 1 -17.62 -4.63 16.73
C MET A 1 -17.45 -3.76 15.50
N ALA A 2 -17.06 -2.50 15.66
CA ALA A 2 -16.76 -1.62 14.53
C ALA A 2 -15.57 -2.18 13.73
N MET A 3 -15.60 -1.98 12.41
CA MET A 3 -14.54 -2.37 11.50
C MET A 3 -13.78 -1.11 11.08
N THR A 4 -12.54 -0.98 11.54
CA THR A 4 -11.66 0.12 11.18
C THR A 4 -11.09 -0.15 9.79
N LYS A 5 -11.18 0.82 8.88
CA LYS A 5 -10.51 0.75 7.58
C LYS A 5 -9.07 1.22 7.75
N LEU A 6 -8.15 0.48 7.18
CA LEU A 6 -6.72 0.80 7.20
C LEU A 6 -6.18 0.62 5.79
N VAL A 7 -5.54 1.64 5.23
CA VAL A 7 -4.95 1.56 3.89
C VAL A 7 -3.49 1.93 3.97
N PHE A 8 -2.59 1.02 3.61
CA PHE A 8 -1.24 1.41 3.22
C PHE A 8 -1.24 1.71 1.72
N TYR A 9 -0.67 2.83 1.31
CA TYR A 9 -0.53 3.18 -0.11
C TYR A 9 0.92 3.47 -0.46
N ARG A 10 1.30 3.13 -1.69
CA ARG A 10 2.51 3.60 -2.36
C ARG A 10 2.22 3.92 -3.81
N GLN A 11 2.53 5.13 -4.23
CA GLN A 11 2.05 5.68 -5.50
C GLN A 11 3.14 6.54 -6.15
N ALA A 12 3.42 6.29 -7.42
CA ALA A 12 4.33 7.12 -8.22
C ALA A 12 3.57 8.12 -9.07
N ARG A 13 4.11 9.33 -9.17
CA ARG A 13 3.60 10.45 -9.97
C ARG A 13 4.40 10.64 -11.25
N LYS A 14 3.82 11.35 -12.22
CA LYS A 14 4.43 11.60 -13.54
C LYS A 14 5.62 12.57 -13.46
N ASP A 15 5.67 13.42 -12.44
CA ASP A 15 6.84 14.23 -12.09
C ASP A 15 8.02 13.41 -11.50
N GLY A 16 7.83 12.11 -11.29
CA GLY A 16 8.80 11.21 -10.67
C GLY A 16 8.71 11.16 -9.15
N GLY A 17 7.78 11.91 -8.54
CA GLY A 17 7.52 11.90 -7.12
C GLY A 17 6.92 10.58 -6.64
N LEU A 18 7.15 10.26 -5.36
CA LEU A 18 6.70 9.02 -4.76
C LEU A 18 6.03 9.30 -3.41
N ARG A 19 4.74 9.01 -3.34
CA ARG A 19 3.94 9.09 -2.10
C ARG A 19 3.85 7.73 -1.45
N THR A 20 4.08 7.68 -0.15
CA THR A 20 3.86 6.49 0.68
C THR A 20 3.17 6.91 1.95
N GLY A 21 2.15 6.20 2.39
CA GLY A 21 1.47 6.55 3.62
C GLY A 21 0.50 5.49 4.11
N ILE A 22 -0.16 5.83 5.21
CA ILE A 22 -1.16 5.02 5.87
C ILE A 22 -2.37 5.90 6.18
N GLU A 23 -3.55 5.42 5.81
CA GLU A 23 -4.85 6.03 6.10
C GLU A 23 -5.61 5.17 7.11
N ILE A 24 -6.32 5.82 8.04
CA ILE A 24 -7.30 5.19 8.93
C ILE A 24 -8.66 5.81 8.61
N ASN A 25 -9.66 5.00 8.32
CA ASN A 25 -11.02 5.46 8.00
C ASN A 25 -11.06 6.59 6.95
N ASP A 26 -10.25 6.45 5.89
CA ASP A 26 -10.14 7.39 4.78
C ASP A 26 -9.44 8.73 5.14
N GLU A 27 -8.79 8.82 6.33
CA GLU A 27 -7.95 9.94 6.76
C GLU A 27 -6.47 9.56 6.80
N SER A 28 -5.59 10.33 6.15
CA SER A 28 -4.14 10.15 6.24
C SER A 28 -3.64 10.42 7.65
N VAL A 29 -2.95 9.44 8.25
CA VAL A 29 -2.38 9.56 9.60
C VAL A 29 -0.85 9.51 9.61
N MET A 30 -0.25 8.93 8.58
CA MET A 30 1.20 8.87 8.37
C MET A 30 1.48 9.01 6.89
N GLU A 31 2.40 9.89 6.51
CA GLU A 31 2.75 10.08 5.09
C GLU A 31 4.21 10.53 4.92
N SER A 32 4.84 10.05 3.86
CA SER A 32 6.08 10.58 3.33
C SER A 32 5.95 10.82 1.84
N PHE A 33 6.41 11.99 1.41
CA PHE A 33 6.54 12.34 0.00
C PHE A 33 8.01 12.53 -0.36
N LYS A 34 8.46 11.79 -1.38
CA LYS A 34 9.74 12.03 -2.03
C LYS A 34 9.48 12.81 -3.31
N GLU A 35 10.04 14.01 -3.42
CA GLU A 35 9.94 14.84 -4.62
C GLU A 35 10.59 14.18 -5.84
N GLY A 36 9.97 14.41 -6.99
CA GLY A 36 10.51 14.03 -8.29
C GLY A 36 11.38 15.14 -8.88
N SER A 37 12.17 14.80 -9.91
CA SER A 37 13.03 15.76 -10.62
C SER A 37 12.36 16.38 -11.85
N GLY A 38 11.13 15.96 -12.18
CA GLY A 38 10.39 16.43 -13.34
C GLY A 38 9.59 17.71 -13.07
N PRO A 39 9.00 18.32 -14.11
CA PRO A 39 7.99 19.37 -13.95
C PRO A 39 6.83 18.85 -13.11
N GLU A 40 6.23 19.72 -12.30
CA GLU A 40 5.11 19.35 -11.43
C GLU A 40 3.96 18.70 -12.22
N ASP A 41 3.62 17.47 -11.85
CA ASP A 41 2.54 16.70 -12.45
C ASP A 41 2.02 15.66 -11.44
N SER A 42 0.79 15.87 -10.99
CA SER A 42 0.15 15.04 -9.96
C SER A 42 -0.48 13.75 -10.49
N ALA A 43 -0.45 13.51 -11.79
CA ALA A 43 -1.01 12.30 -12.37
C ALA A 43 -0.25 11.05 -11.91
N LEU A 44 -0.99 10.02 -11.50
CA LEU A 44 -0.42 8.75 -11.09
C LEU A 44 0.11 7.95 -12.29
N VAL A 45 1.35 7.48 -12.17
CA VAL A 45 1.98 6.53 -13.10
C VAL A 45 1.60 5.10 -12.72
N TRP A 46 1.65 4.80 -11.42
CA TRP A 46 1.21 3.53 -10.85
C TRP A 46 0.86 3.71 -9.37
N PHE A 47 0.05 2.79 -8.85
CA PHE A 47 -0.24 2.69 -7.42
C PHE A 47 -0.28 1.24 -6.94
N VAL A 48 0.00 1.06 -5.66
CA VAL A 48 -0.23 -0.16 -4.88
C VAL A 48 -0.87 0.25 -3.56
N ASP A 49 -2.06 -0.28 -3.30
CA ASP A 49 -2.80 -0.13 -2.05
C ASP A 49 -2.92 -1.49 -1.38
N ILE A 50 -2.78 -1.51 -0.06
CA ILE A 50 -3.08 -2.66 0.81
C ILE A 50 -4.20 -2.23 1.73
N ARG A 51 -5.39 -2.69 1.41
CA ARG A 51 -6.66 -2.29 2.02
C ARG A 51 -7.07 -3.32 3.04
N CYS A 52 -7.14 -2.89 4.28
CA CYS A 52 -7.45 -3.71 5.43
C CYS A 52 -8.77 -3.26 6.05
N SER A 53 -9.59 -4.21 6.47
CA SER A 53 -10.71 -3.97 7.39
C SER A 53 -10.43 -4.77 8.64
N VAL A 54 -10.33 -4.12 9.80
CA VAL A 54 -9.86 -4.76 11.04
C VAL A 54 -10.85 -4.51 12.15
N ALA A 55 -11.36 -5.58 12.75
CA ALA A 55 -12.26 -5.48 13.90
C ALA A 55 -11.50 -5.01 15.15
N GLY A 56 -11.98 -3.93 15.77
CA GLY A 56 -11.46 -3.45 17.06
C GLY A 56 -10.05 -2.87 17.02
N LEU A 57 -9.57 -2.41 15.86
CA LEU A 57 -8.31 -1.68 15.75
C LEU A 57 -8.52 -0.23 16.22
N ALA A 58 -7.67 0.23 17.13
CA ALA A 58 -7.68 1.64 17.56
C ALA A 58 -7.35 2.58 16.40
N GLU A 59 -7.96 3.77 16.41
CA GLU A 59 -7.85 4.76 15.33
C GLU A 59 -6.62 5.68 15.48
N GLU A 60 -5.58 5.18 16.15
CA GLU A 60 -4.34 5.92 16.38
C GLU A 60 -3.24 5.48 15.40
N PRO A 61 -2.35 6.39 14.95
CA PRO A 61 -1.29 6.06 14.00
C PRO A 61 -0.39 4.91 14.46
N GLY A 62 -0.03 4.88 15.75
CA GLY A 62 0.81 3.84 16.35
C GLY A 62 0.20 2.44 16.25
N ALA A 63 -1.10 2.30 16.51
CA ALA A 63 -1.82 1.03 16.41
C ALA A 63 -1.87 0.52 14.96
N ALA A 64 -2.12 1.41 14.00
CA ALA A 64 -2.08 1.09 12.58
C ALA A 64 -0.68 0.58 12.14
N ARG A 65 0.38 1.31 12.50
CA ARG A 65 1.78 0.91 12.21
C ARG A 65 2.12 -0.45 12.82
N GLN A 66 1.74 -0.66 14.08
CA GLN A 66 2.00 -1.91 14.78
C GLN A 66 1.24 -3.08 14.16
N TRP A 67 -0.03 -2.87 13.78
CA TRP A 67 -0.83 -3.90 13.13
C TRP A 67 -0.25 -4.31 11.77
N LEU A 68 0.14 -3.36 10.93
CA LEU A 68 0.78 -3.63 9.63
C LEU A 68 2.14 -4.34 9.79
N SER A 69 2.93 -3.96 10.80
CA SER A 69 4.20 -4.61 11.11
C SER A 69 3.99 -6.06 11.59
N LYS A 70 3.04 -6.28 12.50
CA LYS A 70 2.72 -7.60 13.07
C LYS A 70 2.24 -8.60 12.01
N ASN A 71 1.52 -8.10 11.00
CA ASN A 71 0.95 -8.92 9.92
C ASN A 71 1.78 -8.88 8.64
N SER A 72 3.03 -8.44 8.72
CA SER A 72 3.96 -8.33 7.58
C SER A 72 4.10 -9.63 6.79
N LEU A 73 4.14 -10.79 7.46
CA LEU A 73 4.35 -12.07 6.78
C LEU A 73 3.29 -12.35 5.70
N CYS A 74 1.99 -12.27 6.04
CA CYS A 74 0.92 -12.58 5.08
C CYS A 74 0.80 -11.51 3.99
N ILE A 75 1.06 -10.24 4.34
CA ILE A 75 1.07 -9.13 3.38
C ILE A 75 2.20 -9.32 2.36
N CYS A 76 3.44 -9.55 2.83
CA CYS A 76 4.61 -9.74 1.97
C CYS A 76 4.49 -10.98 1.09
N GLN A 77 3.94 -12.08 1.63
CA GLN A 77 3.66 -13.28 0.85
C GLN A 77 2.68 -12.98 -0.28
N ALA A 78 1.55 -12.31 0.00
CA ALA A 78 0.57 -11.99 -1.01
C ALA A 78 1.08 -11.00 -2.08
N LEU A 79 1.88 -10.00 -1.69
CA LEU A 79 2.55 -9.11 -2.64
C LEU A 79 3.49 -9.88 -3.57
N SER A 80 4.27 -10.82 -3.01
CA SER A 80 5.22 -11.65 -3.77
C SER A 80 4.48 -12.61 -4.71
N SER A 81 3.43 -13.27 -4.23
CA SER A 81 2.59 -14.15 -5.05
C SER A 81 1.96 -13.40 -6.22
N LEU A 82 1.37 -12.23 -5.98
CA LEU A 82 0.81 -11.41 -7.06
C LEU A 82 1.87 -10.96 -8.07
N ALA A 83 3.09 -10.68 -7.59
CA ALA A 83 4.20 -10.35 -8.47
C ALA A 83 4.61 -11.53 -9.37
N GLU A 84 4.61 -12.77 -8.85
CA GLU A 84 4.87 -13.98 -9.65
C GLU A 84 3.76 -14.25 -10.66
N GLU A 85 2.49 -14.11 -10.27
CA GLU A 85 1.35 -14.23 -11.20
C GLU A 85 1.49 -13.24 -12.38
N LEU A 86 1.87 -12.00 -12.08
CA LEU A 86 2.10 -10.97 -13.10
C LEU A 86 3.30 -11.27 -14.01
N ARG A 87 4.37 -11.86 -13.47
CA ARG A 87 5.53 -12.31 -14.27
C ARG A 87 5.19 -13.48 -15.18
N ALA A 88 4.32 -14.38 -14.72
CA ALA A 88 3.83 -15.50 -15.50
C ALA A 88 2.88 -15.07 -16.64
N GLY A 89 2.57 -13.78 -16.75
CA GLY A 89 1.73 -13.24 -17.82
C GLY A 89 0.24 -13.52 -17.63
N MET A 90 -0.21 -13.72 -16.39
CA MET A 90 -1.64 -13.85 -16.11
C MET A 90 -2.38 -12.57 -16.52
N ASP A 91 -3.55 -12.74 -17.12
CA ASP A 91 -4.43 -11.64 -17.49
C ASP A 91 -5.29 -11.21 -16.29
N PHE A 92 -5.41 -9.89 -16.10
CA PHE A 92 -6.20 -9.30 -15.03
C PHE A 92 -6.93 -8.07 -15.52
N ASP A 93 -8.17 -7.91 -15.06
CA ASP A 93 -8.86 -6.65 -15.15
C ASP A 93 -8.14 -5.57 -14.33
N ARG A 94 -8.17 -4.33 -14.83
CA ARG A 94 -7.56 -3.18 -14.18
C ARG A 94 -8.64 -2.35 -13.45
N PRO A 95 -8.40 -1.88 -12.20
CA PRO A 95 -7.24 -2.18 -11.36
C PRO A 95 -7.23 -3.65 -10.90
N ILE A 96 -6.04 -4.22 -10.77
CA ILE A 96 -5.88 -5.58 -10.27
C ILE A 96 -6.29 -5.59 -8.80
N ARG A 97 -7.12 -6.55 -8.41
CA ARG A 97 -7.52 -6.77 -7.01
C ARG A 97 -7.26 -8.21 -6.61
N ARG A 98 -6.61 -8.39 -5.46
CA ARG A 98 -6.31 -9.70 -4.90
C ARG A 98 -6.57 -9.72 -3.41
N LYS A 99 -7.49 -10.60 -2.99
CA LYS A 99 -7.72 -10.90 -1.59
C LYS A 99 -6.54 -11.70 -1.06
N VAL A 100 -6.03 -11.32 0.11
CA VAL A 100 -4.95 -12.05 0.78
C VAL A 100 -5.53 -13.27 1.48
N THR A 101 -5.05 -14.45 1.11
CA THR A 101 -5.33 -15.69 1.83
C THR A 101 -4.57 -15.73 3.16
N GLY A 102 -5.21 -16.19 4.23
CA GLY A 102 -4.56 -16.23 5.56
C GLY A 102 -4.56 -14.89 6.31
N ALA A 103 -5.47 -13.98 5.98
CA ALA A 103 -5.68 -12.77 6.78
C ALA A 103 -6.01 -13.14 8.25
N PRO A 104 -5.47 -12.41 9.25
CA PRO A 104 -5.75 -12.64 10.66
C PRO A 104 -7.25 -12.67 10.98
N LYS A 105 -7.64 -13.45 11.99
CA LYS A 105 -9.04 -13.53 12.43
C LYS A 105 -9.58 -12.14 12.75
N GLY A 106 -10.78 -11.84 12.26
CA GLY A 106 -11.40 -10.53 12.42
C GLY A 106 -10.86 -9.45 11.48
N SER A 107 -10.05 -9.83 10.48
CA SER A 107 -9.58 -8.91 9.46
C SER A 107 -9.84 -9.41 8.03
N ARG A 108 -9.89 -8.47 7.09
CA ARG A 108 -9.84 -8.71 5.65
C ARG A 108 -8.72 -7.87 5.08
N ILE A 109 -7.95 -8.43 4.15
CA ILE A 109 -6.86 -7.73 3.46
C ILE A 109 -7.03 -7.93 1.95
N GLU A 110 -6.98 -6.84 1.20
CA GLU A 110 -6.97 -6.80 -0.27
C GLU A 110 -5.79 -5.98 -0.76
N ILE A 111 -5.06 -6.49 -1.74
CA ILE A 111 -4.07 -5.73 -2.50
C ILE A 111 -4.77 -5.21 -3.76
N ALA A 112 -4.67 -3.91 -4.00
CA ALA A 112 -5.12 -3.28 -5.24
C ALA A 112 -3.94 -2.58 -5.92
N CYS A 113 -3.74 -2.80 -7.22
CA CYS A 113 -2.69 -2.10 -7.95
C CYS A 113 -3.07 -1.80 -9.40
N SER A 114 -2.52 -0.74 -9.94
CA SER A 114 -2.67 -0.39 -11.36
C SER A 114 -1.52 0.46 -11.86
N SER A 115 -1.41 0.57 -13.17
CA SER A 115 -0.42 1.36 -13.88
C SER A 115 -1.08 2.03 -15.08
N LEU A 116 -0.74 3.29 -15.35
CA LEU A 116 -1.34 4.08 -16.43
C LEU A 116 -0.91 3.60 -17.82
N ARG A 117 0.32 3.07 -17.96
CA ARG A 117 0.92 2.67 -19.24
C ARG A 117 1.37 1.22 -19.21
N ARG A 118 1.34 0.56 -20.37
CA ARG A 118 1.75 -0.85 -20.54
C ARG A 118 3.17 -1.10 -20.04
N LEU A 119 4.12 -0.21 -20.34
CA LEU A 119 5.52 -0.34 -19.91
C LEU A 119 5.65 -0.38 -18.37
N GLU A 120 4.89 0.45 -17.68
CA GLU A 120 4.84 0.47 -16.21
C GLU A 120 4.09 -0.76 -15.66
N GLY A 121 3.10 -1.26 -16.42
CA GLY A 121 2.45 -2.53 -16.15
C GLY A 121 3.43 -3.72 -16.14
N LEU A 122 4.43 -3.72 -17.04
CA LEU A 122 5.50 -4.73 -17.06
C LEU A 122 6.41 -4.63 -15.82
N ARG A 123 6.50 -3.44 -15.20
CA ARG A 123 7.29 -3.19 -14.00
C ARG A 123 6.53 -3.42 -12.69
N MET A 124 5.20 -3.58 -12.74
CA MET A 124 4.36 -3.76 -11.55
C MET A 124 4.83 -4.92 -10.67
N ALA A 125 5.20 -6.06 -11.25
CA ALA A 125 5.76 -7.18 -10.48
C ALA A 125 7.05 -6.82 -9.73
N SER A 126 7.89 -5.97 -10.30
CA SER A 126 9.09 -5.46 -9.63
C SER A 126 8.74 -4.49 -8.50
N HIS A 127 7.74 -3.63 -8.69
CA HIS A 127 7.26 -2.72 -7.64
C HIS A 127 6.66 -3.47 -6.46
N LEU A 128 5.80 -4.48 -6.70
CA LEU A 128 5.23 -5.32 -5.66
C LEU A 128 6.31 -6.05 -4.84
N ASN A 129 7.30 -6.65 -5.52
CA ASN A 129 8.44 -7.28 -4.86
C ASN A 129 9.31 -6.29 -4.08
N ALA A 130 9.53 -5.09 -4.60
CA ALA A 130 10.27 -4.06 -3.90
C ALA A 130 9.55 -3.62 -2.62
N ILE A 131 8.21 -3.49 -2.66
CA ILE A 131 7.41 -3.20 -1.47
C ILE A 131 7.51 -4.34 -0.47
N ALA A 132 7.34 -5.59 -0.90
CA ALA A 132 7.44 -6.76 -0.02
C ALA A 132 8.81 -6.88 0.67
N LYS A 133 9.90 -6.71 -0.09
CA LYS A 133 11.27 -6.77 0.43
C LYS A 133 11.60 -5.67 1.44
N ASN A 134 11.03 -4.48 1.25
CA ASN A 134 11.33 -3.31 2.09
C ASN A 134 10.21 -3.01 3.11
N TRP A 135 9.22 -3.90 3.26
CA TRP A 135 7.99 -3.65 4.01
C TRP A 135 8.22 -3.03 5.39
N ASN A 136 9.01 -3.69 6.23
CA ASN A 136 9.25 -3.23 7.60
C ASN A 136 9.94 -1.88 7.65
N SER A 137 10.91 -1.64 6.75
CA SER A 137 11.58 -0.35 6.65
C SER A 137 10.62 0.75 6.18
N LEU A 138 9.74 0.46 5.23
CA LEU A 138 8.73 1.40 4.76
C LEU A 138 7.78 1.79 5.89
N ILE A 139 7.19 0.81 6.58
CA ILE A 139 6.25 1.07 7.68
C ILE A 139 6.91 1.81 8.85
N ALA A 140 8.15 1.46 9.20
CA ALA A 140 8.88 2.08 10.31
C ALA A 140 9.34 3.51 10.02
N SER A 141 9.59 3.86 8.76
CA SER A 141 10.13 5.18 8.36
C SER A 141 9.05 6.23 8.07
N LEU A 142 7.77 5.83 8.04
CA LEU A 142 6.67 6.78 7.80
C LEU A 142 6.49 7.69 9.03
N PRO A 143 6.66 9.02 8.89
CA PRO A 143 6.41 9.94 9.99
C PRO A 143 4.90 10.05 10.24
N GLU A 144 4.55 10.27 11.50
CA GLU A 144 3.17 10.63 11.87
C GLU A 144 2.90 12.05 11.39
N LEU A 145 1.71 12.26 10.82
CA LEU A 145 1.26 13.59 10.51
C LEU A 145 0.96 14.28 11.83
N ALA A 146 1.52 15.48 12.03
CA ALA A 146 1.20 16.27 13.20
C ALA A 146 -0.32 16.46 13.21
N THR A 147 -0.98 15.92 14.23
CA THR A 147 -2.34 16.30 14.54
C THR A 147 -2.31 17.81 14.72
N ALA A 148 -3.03 18.55 13.86
CA ALA A 148 -3.28 19.95 14.12
C ALA A 148 -3.89 20.01 15.52
N CYS A 149 -3.14 20.54 16.50
CA CYS A 149 -3.70 20.89 17.79
C CYS A 149 -4.91 21.81 17.50
N PRO A 150 -6.11 21.49 18.01
CA PRO A 150 -7.22 22.42 17.99
C PRO A 150 -6.90 23.70 18.76
#